data_AF-A0AAN6PZZ4-F1
#
_entry.id   AF-A0AAN6PZZ4-F1
#
_cell.length_a   1.000
_cell.length_b   1.000
_cell.length_c   1.000
_cell.angle_alpha   90.00
_cell.angle_beta   90.00
_cell.angle_gamma   90.00
#
_symmetry.space_group_name_H-M   'P 1'
#
loop_
_entity.id
_entity.type
_entity.pdbx_description
1 polymer ?
#
loop_
_entity_poly.entity_id
_entity_poly.type
_entity_poly.pdbx_seq_one_letter_code
_entity_poly.pdbx_strand_id
1 'polypeptide(L)'
;GPITLLRGFKVPIVVLDRFLTAHGAQETERCPPLLFGASQFQGRGFTSDSPPILGPQSAFFRARLAASHPDLDPASLEAVRLLIPYLQRRSAYGYVADAFVMVHTQRHVQLAAELPEQAPPGFAALRREVLGFAAECEQALLQAAGMHDPGAESAFFCCVYRGLRSDLRCGQCAAEFETFSALAVHESELHDVDIRRRPLPDGL
;
A
#
# COMPACT_ATOMS: atom_id res chain seq x y z
N GLY A 1 -3.96 -4.04 12.49
CA GLY A 1 -3.64 -2.82 11.72
C GLY A 1 -4.68 -2.66 10.64
N PRO A 2 -4.93 -1.45 10.12
CA PRO A 2 -5.82 -1.31 8.97
C PRO A 2 -5.28 -2.14 7.81
N ILE A 3 -6.18 -2.82 7.11
CA ILE A 3 -5.89 -3.53 5.86
C ILE A 3 -6.27 -2.59 4.73
N THR A 4 -5.34 -2.31 3.82
CA THR A 4 -5.68 -1.58 2.59
C THR A 4 -5.81 -2.56 1.44
N LEU A 5 -6.97 -2.56 0.79
CA LEU A 5 -7.18 -3.22 -0.48
C LEU A 5 -7.06 -2.17 -1.58
N LEU A 6 -6.44 -2.51 -2.70
CA LEU A 6 -6.19 -1.58 -3.79
C LEU A 6 -6.34 -2.24 -5.16
N ARG A 7 -6.71 -1.44 -6.14
CA ARG A 7 -6.56 -1.70 -7.57
C ARG A 7 -5.62 -0.67 -8.17
N GLY A 8 -4.87 -1.08 -9.17
CA GLY A 8 -3.85 -0.28 -9.82
C GLY A 8 -2.64 -1.12 -10.20
N PHE A 9 -1.44 -0.57 -10.08
CA PHE A 9 -0.23 -1.31 -10.42
C PHE A 9 0.92 -1.07 -9.43
N LYS A 10 1.68 -2.14 -9.22
CA LYS A 10 2.92 -2.16 -8.43
C LYS A 10 4.06 -1.61 -9.29
N VAL A 11 4.90 -0.76 -8.71
CA VAL A 11 6.06 -0.15 -9.36
C VAL A 11 7.27 -0.17 -8.44
N PRO A 12 8.46 -0.59 -8.90
CA PRO A 12 9.69 -0.46 -8.12
C PRO A 12 9.97 1.01 -7.81
N ILE A 13 10.34 1.33 -6.57
CA ILE A 13 10.55 2.73 -6.15
C ILE A 13 11.59 3.43 -7.04
N VAL A 14 12.65 2.74 -7.45
CA VAL A 14 13.67 3.30 -8.34
C VAL A 14 13.11 3.73 -9.71
N VAL A 15 12.15 2.99 -10.25
CA VAL A 15 11.46 3.34 -11.51
C VAL A 15 10.53 4.52 -11.28
N LEU A 16 9.79 4.48 -10.17
CA LEU A 16 8.87 5.54 -9.76
C LEU A 16 9.57 6.87 -9.53
N ASP A 17 10.67 6.89 -8.76
CA ASP A 17 11.45 8.10 -8.47
C ASP A 17 12.02 8.70 -9.75
N ARG A 18 12.55 7.86 -10.65
CA ARG A 18 13.05 8.33 -11.95
C ARG A 18 11.96 8.97 -12.81
N PHE A 19 10.78 8.33 -12.87
CA PHE A 19 9.62 8.88 -13.55
C PHE A 19 9.20 10.24 -12.95
N LEU A 20 9.14 10.34 -11.62
CA LEU A 20 8.82 11.59 -10.93
C LEU A 20 9.85 12.69 -11.25
N THR A 21 11.13 12.39 -11.12
CA THR A 21 12.24 13.32 -11.39
C THR A 21 12.26 13.78 -12.85
N ALA A 22 12.06 12.87 -13.81
CA ALA A 22 11.99 13.21 -15.24
C ALA A 22 10.84 14.17 -15.59
N HIS A 23 9.82 14.26 -14.71
CA HIS A 23 8.70 15.17 -14.85
C HIS A 23 8.70 16.32 -13.84
N GLY A 24 9.84 16.58 -13.18
CA GLY A 24 9.98 17.69 -12.24
C GLY A 24 9.18 17.53 -10.95
N ALA A 25 8.73 16.31 -10.62
CA ALA A 25 8.05 15.99 -9.38
C ALA A 25 9.06 15.52 -8.32
N GLN A 26 8.67 15.67 -7.05
CA GLN A 26 9.48 15.21 -5.92
C GLN A 26 9.53 13.68 -5.88
N GLU A 27 10.73 13.12 -5.72
CA GLU A 27 10.94 11.69 -5.48
C GLU A 27 10.21 11.21 -4.22
N THR A 28 10.06 9.90 -4.08
CA THR A 28 9.42 9.28 -2.91
C THR A 28 10.39 9.07 -1.75
N GLU A 29 11.71 9.11 -2.04
CA GLU A 29 12.78 8.80 -1.09
C GLU A 29 12.62 7.42 -0.41
N ARG A 30 11.83 6.52 -1.01
CA ARG A 30 11.37 5.23 -0.43
C ARG A 30 10.60 5.40 0.89
N CYS A 31 10.14 6.61 1.18
CA CYS A 31 9.30 6.91 2.31
C CYS A 31 7.84 6.76 1.87
N PRO A 32 6.95 6.23 2.75
CA PRO A 32 5.53 6.41 2.55
C PRO A 32 5.25 7.88 2.24
N PRO A 33 4.46 8.21 1.20
CA PRO A 33 3.92 9.55 1.13
C PRO A 33 3.24 9.77 2.48
N LEU A 34 3.60 10.86 3.15
CA LEU A 34 3.13 11.17 4.49
C LEU A 34 1.61 11.26 4.46
N LEU A 35 0.92 10.12 4.61
CA LEU A 35 -0.52 10.03 4.85
C LEU A 35 -0.87 10.76 6.16
N PHE A 36 0.15 11.05 6.96
CA PHE A 36 0.10 11.77 8.21
C PHE A 36 1.12 12.91 8.12
N GLY A 37 0.63 14.13 7.91
CA GLY A 37 1.48 15.32 8.01
C GLY A 37 2.25 15.29 9.32
N ALA A 38 3.57 15.47 9.25
CA ALA A 38 4.46 15.46 10.42
C ALA A 38 4.10 16.50 11.50
N SER A 39 3.15 17.42 11.21
CA SER A 39 2.62 18.40 12.17
C SER A 39 1.36 17.95 12.93
N GLN A 40 0.70 16.85 12.56
CA GLN A 40 -0.55 16.42 13.22
C GLN A 40 -0.37 15.38 14.33
N PHE A 41 0.83 14.82 14.49
CA PHE A 41 1.14 13.97 15.65
C PHE A 41 1.29 14.75 16.97
N GLN A 42 1.20 16.08 16.96
CA GLN A 42 1.00 16.89 18.17
C GLN A 42 -0.48 16.91 18.59
N GLY A 43 -0.99 15.77 19.05
CA GLY A 43 -2.07 15.74 20.04
C GLY A 43 -3.50 16.15 19.64
N ARG A 44 -3.84 16.32 18.35
CA ARG A 44 -5.25 16.44 17.93
C ARG A 44 -5.73 15.13 17.32
N GLY A 45 -6.71 14.53 17.97
CA GLY A 45 -7.35 13.30 17.51
C GLY A 45 -7.88 13.43 16.07
N PHE A 46 -7.84 12.32 15.35
CA PHE A 46 -8.46 12.20 14.03
C PHE A 46 -9.96 12.41 14.16
N THR A 47 -10.44 13.62 13.86
CA THR A 47 -11.85 13.79 13.48
C THR A 47 -12.01 13.28 12.06
N SER A 48 -12.89 12.28 11.89
CA SER A 48 -13.17 11.52 10.67
C SER A 48 -13.47 12.35 9.41
N ASP A 49 -13.69 13.66 9.53
CA ASP A 49 -14.28 14.48 8.46
C ASP A 49 -13.26 15.29 7.64
N SER A 50 -11.97 15.24 7.97
CA SER A 50 -10.93 15.90 7.15
C SER A 50 -10.46 14.97 6.03
N PRO A 51 -10.47 15.41 4.76
CA PRO A 51 -9.98 14.59 3.66
C PRO A 51 -8.50 14.24 3.91
N PRO A 52 -8.07 13.00 3.64
CA PRO A 52 -6.69 12.59 3.83
C PRO A 52 -5.78 13.51 3.02
N ILE A 53 -4.83 14.16 3.70
CA ILE A 53 -3.86 15.08 3.09
C ILE A 53 -3.20 14.35 1.92
N LEU A 54 -3.41 14.89 0.72
CA LEU A 54 -2.85 14.33 -0.49
C LEU A 54 -1.36 14.64 -0.54
N GLY A 55 -0.52 13.61 -0.51
CA GLY A 55 0.92 13.79 -0.72
C GLY A 55 1.20 14.39 -2.11
N PRO A 56 2.30 15.15 -2.28
CA PRO A 56 2.62 15.84 -3.53
C PRO A 56 2.73 14.89 -4.73
N GLN A 57 3.22 13.66 -4.51
CA GLN A 57 3.31 12.64 -5.55
C GLN A 57 1.92 12.15 -6.01
N SER A 58 0.98 11.96 -5.08
CA SER A 58 -0.41 11.61 -5.43
C SER A 58 -1.09 12.76 -6.18
N ALA A 59 -0.84 14.02 -5.77
CA ALA A 59 -1.33 15.20 -6.48
C ALA A 59 -0.80 15.26 -7.92
N PHE A 60 0.48 14.94 -8.12
CA PHE A 60 1.10 14.86 -9.44
C PHE A 60 0.41 13.84 -10.35
N PHE A 61 0.14 12.62 -9.88
CA PHE A 61 -0.56 11.61 -10.67
C PHE A 61 -1.97 12.06 -11.10
N ARG A 62 -2.71 12.69 -10.18
CA ARG A 62 -4.05 13.24 -10.49
C ARG A 62 -3.98 14.35 -11.52
N ALA A 63 -3.07 15.30 -11.35
CA ALA A 63 -2.89 16.39 -12.29
C ALA A 63 -2.54 15.88 -13.69
N ARG A 64 -1.67 14.86 -13.78
CA ARG A 64 -1.29 14.24 -15.05
C ARG A 64 -2.46 13.52 -15.72
N LEU A 65 -3.29 12.83 -14.94
CA LEU A 65 -4.48 12.15 -15.46
C LEU A 65 -5.53 13.17 -15.93
N ALA A 66 -5.79 14.22 -15.13
CA ALA A 66 -6.70 15.31 -15.48
C ALA A 66 -6.25 16.08 -16.75
N ALA A 67 -4.94 16.29 -16.92
CA ALA A 67 -4.41 16.93 -18.12
C ALA A 67 -4.60 16.08 -19.39
N SER A 68 -4.54 14.75 -19.25
CA SER A 68 -4.71 13.81 -20.37
C SER A 68 -6.18 13.52 -20.67
N HIS A 69 -7.04 13.64 -19.65
CA HIS A 69 -8.48 13.39 -19.71
C HIS A 69 -9.23 14.46 -18.92
N PRO A 70 -9.48 15.65 -19.51
CA PRO A 70 -10.15 16.76 -18.83
C PRO A 70 -11.61 16.45 -18.42
N ASP A 71 -12.25 15.53 -19.14
CA ASP A 71 -13.64 15.14 -18.92
C ASP A 71 -13.82 14.04 -17.85
N LEU A 72 -12.73 13.64 -17.19
CA LEU A 72 -12.77 12.59 -16.17
C LEU A 72 -13.55 13.07 -14.94
N ASP A 73 -14.38 12.21 -14.37
CA ASP A 73 -15.17 12.59 -13.22
C ASP A 73 -14.26 12.86 -12.00
N PRO A 74 -14.57 13.88 -11.17
CA PRO A 74 -13.74 14.23 -10.03
C PRO A 74 -13.54 13.09 -9.02
N ALA A 75 -14.52 12.17 -8.89
CA ALA A 75 -14.43 11.06 -7.94
C ALA A 75 -13.38 10.04 -8.38
N SER A 76 -13.30 9.73 -9.67
CA SER A 76 -12.25 8.89 -10.25
C SER A 76 -10.87 9.51 -10.11
N LEU A 77 -10.74 10.84 -10.26
CA LEU A 77 -9.47 11.53 -9.97
C LEU A 77 -9.11 11.43 -8.49
N GLU A 78 -10.08 11.58 -7.58
CA GLU A 78 -9.87 11.46 -6.13
C GLU A 78 -9.46 10.04 -5.69
N ALA A 79 -9.85 9.02 -6.44
CA ALA A 79 -9.48 7.64 -6.17
C ALA A 79 -8.00 7.35 -6.50
N VAL A 80 -7.39 8.11 -7.43
CA VAL A 80 -5.99 7.93 -7.83
C VAL A 80 -5.03 8.38 -6.73
N ARG A 81 -4.18 7.47 -6.25
CA ARG A 81 -3.19 7.72 -5.19
C ARG A 81 -1.91 6.90 -5.35
N LEU A 82 -0.79 7.47 -4.91
CA LEU A 82 0.42 6.71 -4.62
C LEU A 82 0.38 6.17 -3.19
N LEU A 83 0.59 4.87 -3.03
CA LEU A 83 0.75 4.20 -1.73
C LEU A 83 2.11 3.51 -1.69
N ILE A 84 2.89 3.76 -0.64
CA ILE A 84 4.15 3.05 -0.39
C ILE A 84 4.01 2.41 1.00
N PRO A 85 4.01 1.07 1.10
CA PRO A 85 3.90 0.39 2.38
C PRO A 85 4.99 0.86 3.34
N TYR A 86 4.59 1.15 4.58
CA TYR A 86 5.57 1.33 5.65
C TYR A 86 6.04 -0.04 6.13
N LEU A 87 7.15 -0.49 5.57
CA LEU A 87 7.89 -1.64 6.09
C LEU A 87 9.02 -1.11 6.98
N GLN A 88 9.35 -1.83 8.06
CA GLN A 88 10.46 -1.46 8.98
C GLN A 88 11.80 -1.27 8.23
N ARG A 89 11.90 -1.83 7.03
CA ARG A 89 12.96 -1.59 6.04
C ARG A 89 12.30 -0.88 4.85
N ARG A 90 12.93 0.19 4.33
CA ARG A 90 12.46 0.97 3.17
C ARG A 90 11.78 0.08 2.12
N SER A 91 10.57 0.43 1.68
CA SER A 91 9.87 -0.37 0.68
C SER A 91 10.63 -0.37 -0.64
N ALA A 92 10.77 -1.53 -1.26
CA ALA A 92 11.31 -1.66 -2.61
C ALA A 92 10.29 -1.26 -3.69
N TYR A 93 9.00 -1.21 -3.32
CA TYR A 93 7.89 -0.99 -4.24
C TYR A 93 6.90 0.06 -3.72
N GLY A 94 6.35 0.82 -4.65
CA GLY A 94 5.14 1.62 -4.47
C GLY A 94 3.99 1.03 -5.27
N TYR A 95 2.79 1.53 -5.01
CA TYR A 95 1.57 1.18 -5.71
C TYR A 95 0.91 2.48 -6.18
N VAL A 96 0.75 2.62 -7.49
CA VAL A 96 -0.11 3.68 -8.03
C VAL A 96 -1.48 3.04 -8.14
N ALA A 97 -2.38 3.43 -7.24
CA ALA A 97 -3.74 2.92 -7.17
C ALA A 97 -4.69 3.82 -7.96
N ASP A 98 -5.66 3.21 -8.64
CA ASP A 98 -6.82 3.87 -9.23
C ASP A 98 -8.08 3.75 -8.36
N ALA A 99 -8.12 2.76 -7.46
CA ALA A 99 -9.12 2.60 -6.43
C ALA A 99 -8.49 1.97 -5.19
N PHE A 100 -8.94 2.34 -4.00
CA PHE A 100 -8.48 1.74 -2.76
C PHE A 100 -9.55 1.83 -1.68
N VAL A 101 -9.50 0.90 -0.74
CA VAL A 101 -10.34 0.91 0.46
C VAL A 101 -9.50 0.54 1.67
N MET A 102 -9.58 1.35 2.72
CA MET A 102 -8.96 1.06 4.01
C MET A 102 -9.99 0.44 4.94
N VAL A 103 -9.66 -0.72 5.48
CA VAL A 103 -10.49 -1.50 6.39
C VAL A 103 -9.87 -1.42 7.77
N HIS A 104 -10.46 -0.58 8.64
CA HIS A 104 -9.96 -0.34 10.00
C HIS A 104 -10.39 -1.42 11.00
N THR A 105 -11.55 -2.03 10.77
CA THR A 105 -12.12 -3.13 11.55
C THR A 105 -12.69 -4.17 10.59
N GLN A 106 -12.82 -5.41 11.05
CA GLN A 106 -13.37 -6.49 10.22
C GLN A 106 -14.77 -6.12 9.72
N ARG A 107 -14.92 -6.05 8.40
CA ARG A 107 -16.21 -5.83 7.74
C ARG A 107 -16.22 -6.52 6.39
N HIS A 108 -17.43 -6.79 5.89
CA HIS A 108 -17.61 -7.17 4.51
C HIS A 108 -17.31 -5.96 3.59
N VAL A 109 -16.51 -6.18 2.56
CA VAL A 109 -16.20 -5.18 1.54
C VAL A 109 -16.98 -5.53 0.28
N GLN A 110 -17.80 -4.60 -0.21
CA GLN A 110 -18.53 -4.78 -1.46
C GLN A 110 -17.59 -4.44 -2.62
N LEU A 111 -16.81 -5.42 -3.09
CA LEU A 111 -15.75 -5.20 -4.09
C LEU A 111 -16.23 -4.43 -5.33
N ALA A 112 -17.39 -4.77 -5.90
CA ALA A 112 -17.91 -4.09 -7.09
C ALA A 112 -18.23 -2.60 -6.87
N ALA A 113 -18.66 -2.22 -5.65
CA ALA A 113 -19.03 -0.86 -5.32
C ALA A 113 -17.85 -0.03 -4.78
N GLU A 114 -16.96 -0.66 -4.02
CA GLU A 114 -15.86 0.01 -3.30
C GLU A 114 -14.51 -0.09 -4.04
N LEU A 115 -14.36 -1.06 -4.94
CA LEU A 115 -13.16 -1.31 -5.74
C LEU A 115 -13.59 -1.64 -7.19
N PRO A 116 -14.04 -0.65 -7.98
CA PRO A 116 -14.54 -0.86 -9.33
C PRO A 116 -13.53 -1.60 -10.20
N GLU A 117 -13.98 -2.56 -11.00
CA GLU A 117 -13.09 -3.35 -11.86
C GLU A 117 -12.43 -2.55 -12.97
N GLN A 118 -13.11 -1.52 -13.44
CA GLN A 118 -12.65 -0.71 -14.54
C GLN A 118 -11.83 0.47 -14.02
N ALA A 119 -10.56 0.52 -14.43
CA ALA A 119 -9.70 1.67 -14.18
C ALA A 119 -10.22 2.91 -14.94
N PRO A 120 -9.98 4.13 -14.42
CA PRO A 120 -10.42 5.35 -15.08
C PRO A 120 -9.71 5.54 -16.43
N PRO A 121 -10.34 6.23 -17.39
CA PRO A 121 -9.72 6.57 -18.66
C PRO A 121 -8.33 7.19 -18.49
N GLY A 122 -7.37 6.77 -19.30
CA GLY A 122 -5.99 7.24 -19.23
C GLY A 122 -5.10 6.53 -18.22
N PHE A 123 -5.65 5.81 -17.25
CA PHE A 123 -4.83 5.13 -16.24
C PHE A 123 -3.94 4.03 -16.85
N ALA A 124 -4.42 3.33 -17.88
CA ALA A 124 -3.61 2.37 -18.62
C ALA A 124 -2.47 3.03 -19.42
N ALA A 125 -2.67 4.26 -19.91
CA ALA A 125 -1.61 5.04 -20.57
C ALA A 125 -0.57 5.51 -19.54
N LEU A 126 -1.02 6.03 -18.39
CA LEU A 126 -0.17 6.38 -17.26
C LEU A 126 0.66 5.18 -16.78
N ARG A 127 0.06 3.99 -16.65
CA ARG A 127 0.77 2.76 -16.30
C ARG A 127 1.90 2.46 -17.29
N ARG A 128 1.61 2.51 -18.60
CA ARG A 128 2.61 2.27 -19.65
C ARG A 128 3.74 3.30 -19.59
N GLU A 129 3.40 4.56 -19.35
CA GLU A 129 4.36 5.64 -19.24
C GLU A 129 5.30 5.43 -18.05
N VAL A 130 4.76 5.20 -16.85
CA VAL A 130 5.55 4.95 -15.63
C VAL A 130 6.45 3.72 -15.82
N LEU A 131 5.89 2.61 -16.33
CA LEU A 131 6.65 1.39 -16.54
C LEU A 131 7.64 1.49 -17.71
N GLY A 132 7.49 2.47 -18.61
CA GLY A 132 8.47 2.75 -19.67
C GLY A 132 9.86 3.10 -19.14
N PHE A 133 9.94 3.68 -17.94
CA PHE A 133 11.20 3.98 -17.26
C PHE A 133 11.91 2.74 -16.69
N ALA A 134 11.28 1.56 -16.74
CA ALA A 134 11.87 0.31 -16.26
C ALA A 134 13.07 -0.15 -17.12
N ALA A 135 13.01 0.03 -18.44
CA ALA A 135 14.07 -0.41 -19.35
C ALA A 135 15.42 0.25 -19.03
N GLU A 136 15.39 1.50 -18.58
CA GLU A 136 16.60 2.26 -18.21
C GLU A 136 17.11 1.93 -16.79
N CYS A 137 16.39 1.07 -16.07
CA CYS A 137 16.62 0.70 -14.68
C CYS A 137 16.90 -0.80 -14.51
N GLU A 138 17.19 -1.52 -15.60
CA GLU A 138 17.36 -2.99 -15.61
C GLU A 138 18.28 -3.50 -14.50
N GLN A 139 19.40 -2.82 -14.25
CA GLN A 139 20.33 -3.14 -13.15
C GLN A 139 19.68 -3.01 -11.76
N ALA A 140 18.89 -1.96 -11.53
CA ALA A 140 18.20 -1.69 -10.27
C ALA A 140 16.98 -2.62 -10.10
N LEU A 141 16.36 -3.03 -11.21
CA LEU A 141 15.30 -4.04 -11.23
C LEU A 141 15.83 -5.43 -10.87
N LEU A 142 17.00 -5.81 -11.39
CA LEU A 142 17.65 -7.08 -11.01
C LEU A 142 17.96 -7.12 -9.51
N GLN A 143 18.41 -5.99 -8.95
CA GLN A 143 18.62 -5.86 -7.50
C GLN A 143 17.31 -5.94 -6.69
N ALA A 144 16.19 -5.43 -7.23
CA ALA A 144 14.87 -5.51 -6.59
C ALA A 144 14.17 -6.87 -6.79
N ALA A 145 14.45 -7.56 -7.90
CA ALA A 145 13.90 -8.87 -8.27
C ALA A 145 14.58 -10.02 -7.51
N GLY A 146 15.86 -9.85 -7.14
CA GLY A 146 16.55 -10.72 -6.18
C GLY A 146 15.89 -10.75 -4.79
N MET A 147 14.87 -9.92 -4.56
CA MET A 147 14.13 -9.84 -3.29
C MET A 147 12.69 -10.39 -3.35
N HIS A 148 12.03 -10.63 -4.51
CA HIS A 148 10.74 -11.38 -4.63
C HIS A 148 10.25 -11.57 -6.09
N ASP A 149 9.43 -12.62 -6.29
CA ASP A 149 8.84 -13.15 -7.54
C ASP A 149 8.00 -12.12 -8.35
N PRO A 150 8.28 -11.91 -9.66
CA PRO A 150 7.67 -10.86 -10.50
C PRO A 150 6.28 -11.16 -11.09
N GLY A 151 5.69 -12.34 -10.86
CA GLY A 151 4.59 -12.84 -11.71
C GLY A 151 3.13 -12.63 -11.29
N ALA A 152 2.83 -12.11 -10.09
CA ALA A 152 1.45 -12.17 -9.59
C ALA A 152 0.73 -10.80 -9.64
N GLU A 153 -0.20 -10.63 -10.59
CA GLU A 153 -1.34 -9.73 -10.38
C GLU A 153 -2.10 -10.25 -9.16
N SER A 154 -2.07 -9.52 -8.06
CA SER A 154 -2.68 -9.95 -6.80
C SER A 154 -3.18 -8.73 -6.06
N ALA A 155 -4.36 -8.83 -5.45
CA ALA A 155 -4.74 -7.92 -4.39
C ALA A 155 -3.61 -7.91 -3.35
N PHE A 156 -2.98 -6.76 -3.12
CA PHE A 156 -1.85 -6.64 -2.22
C PHE A 156 -2.35 -6.30 -0.81
N PHE A 157 -2.12 -7.21 0.14
CA PHE A 157 -2.42 -6.99 1.55
C PHE A 157 -1.28 -6.19 2.20
N CYS A 158 -1.54 -4.92 2.53
CA CYS A 158 -0.65 -4.11 3.35
C CYS A 158 -1.25 -3.98 4.76
N CYS A 159 -0.76 -4.78 5.72
CA CYS A 159 -1.14 -4.67 7.12
C CYS A 159 -0.14 -3.79 7.88
N VAL A 160 -0.54 -2.57 8.25
CA VAL A 160 0.24 -1.74 9.18
C VAL A 160 -0.18 -2.09 10.61
N TYR A 161 0.43 -3.09 11.24
CA TYR A 161 0.17 -3.37 12.66
C TYR A 161 0.89 -2.38 13.56
N ARG A 162 0.17 -1.37 14.05
CA ARG A 162 0.55 -0.63 15.27
C ARG A 162 -0.56 -0.76 16.31
N GLY A 163 -0.21 -1.27 17.48
CA GLY A 163 -0.79 -0.83 18.75
C GLY A 163 -2.13 -1.41 19.20
N LEU A 164 -2.58 -2.58 18.71
CA LEU A 164 -3.65 -3.29 19.42
C LEU A 164 -3.02 -4.01 20.61
N ARG A 165 -3.20 -3.44 21.82
CA ARG A 165 -3.17 -4.23 23.07
C ARG A 165 -4.33 -5.21 23.00
N SER A 166 -4.11 -6.34 22.35
CA SER A 166 -5.00 -7.49 22.40
C SER A 166 -4.34 -8.57 23.24
N ASP A 167 -5.16 -9.39 23.87
CA ASP A 167 -4.81 -10.51 24.74
C ASP A 167 -4.19 -11.65 23.91
N LEU A 168 -3.08 -11.35 23.22
CA LEU A 168 -2.41 -12.27 22.31
C LEU A 168 -1.74 -13.34 23.15
N ARG A 169 -2.41 -14.48 23.22
CA ARG A 169 -1.92 -15.66 23.92
C ARG A 169 -1.60 -16.75 22.92
N CYS A 170 -0.50 -17.45 23.15
CA CYS A 170 -0.24 -18.68 22.44
C CYS A 170 -1.32 -19.71 22.78
N GLY A 171 -1.98 -20.28 21.78
CA GLY A 171 -3.01 -21.31 21.99
C GLY A 171 -2.47 -22.61 22.61
N GLN A 172 -1.15 -22.85 22.54
CA GLN A 172 -0.52 -24.08 23.03
C GLN A 172 0.05 -23.94 24.45
N CYS A 173 0.65 -22.80 24.80
CA CYS A 173 1.28 -22.61 26.11
C CYS A 173 0.71 -21.44 26.93
N ALA A 174 -0.29 -20.73 26.41
CA ALA A 174 -0.92 -19.56 27.01
C ALA A 174 0.01 -18.36 27.30
N ALA A 175 1.26 -18.38 26.80
CA ALA A 175 2.19 -17.24 26.92
C ALA A 175 1.60 -15.99 26.27
N GLU A 176 1.76 -14.83 26.93
CA GLU A 176 1.24 -13.54 26.48
C GLU A 176 2.28 -12.75 25.69
N PHE A 177 1.82 -12.03 24.66
CA PHE A 177 2.68 -11.24 23.77
C PHE A 177 2.11 -9.84 23.55
N GLU A 178 2.99 -8.85 23.52
CA GLU A 178 2.60 -7.46 23.21
C GLU A 178 2.29 -7.25 21.71
N THR A 179 2.79 -8.14 20.84
CA THR A 179 2.62 -8.01 19.39
C THR A 179 2.36 -9.36 18.74
N PHE A 180 1.55 -9.36 17.66
CA PHE A 180 1.28 -10.56 16.87
C PHE A 180 2.55 -11.14 16.24
N SER A 181 3.51 -10.28 15.85
CA SER A 181 4.81 -10.73 15.35
C SER A 181 5.59 -11.53 16.40
N ALA A 182 5.61 -11.09 17.66
CA ALA A 182 6.27 -11.83 18.73
C ALA A 182 5.58 -13.18 19.02
N LEU A 183 4.24 -13.20 19.01
CA LEU A 183 3.47 -14.43 19.10
C LEU A 183 3.79 -15.40 17.94
N ALA A 184 3.79 -14.91 16.70
CA ALA A 184 4.08 -15.72 15.52
C ALA A 184 5.50 -16.29 15.52
N VAL A 185 6.50 -15.50 15.95
CA VAL A 185 7.88 -15.99 16.14
C VAL A 185 7.92 -17.08 17.21
N HIS A 186 7.31 -16.83 18.37
CA HIS A 186 7.22 -17.80 19.45
C HIS A 186 6.59 -19.13 19.00
N GLU A 187 5.48 -19.08 18.27
CA GLU A 187 4.80 -20.29 17.78
C GLU A 187 5.62 -21.04 16.72
N SER A 188 6.37 -20.33 15.87
CA SER A 188 7.28 -20.97 14.93
C SER A 188 8.45 -21.64 15.63
N GLU A 189 9.04 -20.98 16.63
CA GLU A 189 10.29 -21.45 17.26
C GLU A 189 10.05 -22.52 18.33
N LEU A 190 8.96 -22.42 19.09
CA LEU A 190 8.70 -23.30 20.22
C LEU A 190 7.60 -24.32 19.96
N HIS A 191 6.76 -24.10 18.95
CA HIS A 191 5.61 -24.93 18.64
C HIS A 191 5.61 -25.51 17.22
N ASP A 192 6.71 -25.28 16.47
CA ASP A 192 6.91 -25.72 15.09
C ASP A 192 5.73 -25.37 14.15
N VAL A 193 5.06 -24.26 14.44
CA VAL A 193 3.91 -23.79 13.65
C VAL A 193 4.44 -23.08 12.42
N ASP A 194 4.19 -23.65 11.23
CA ASP A 194 4.47 -22.95 9.97
C ASP A 194 3.51 -21.76 9.80
N ILE A 195 4.00 -20.57 10.15
CA ILE A 195 3.29 -19.30 10.09
C ILE A 195 2.74 -19.02 8.67
N ARG A 196 3.36 -19.58 7.63
CA ARG A 196 2.91 -19.42 6.23
C ARG A 196 1.70 -20.29 5.86
N ARG A 197 1.39 -21.29 6.69
CA ARG A 197 0.30 -22.26 6.46
C ARG A 197 -0.81 -22.16 7.48
N ARG A 198 -0.82 -21.11 8.31
CA ARG A 198 -1.90 -20.92 9.28
C ARG A 198 -3.26 -20.86 8.57
N PRO A 199 -4.18 -21.80 8.83
CA PRO A 199 -5.56 -21.59 8.43
C PRO A 199 -6.08 -20.37 9.18
N LEU A 200 -6.93 -19.58 8.52
CA LEU A 200 -7.72 -18.57 9.23
C LEU A 200 -8.53 -19.29 10.32
N PRO A 201 -8.69 -18.70 11.52
CA PRO A 201 -9.45 -19.35 12.59
C PRO A 201 -10.86 -19.70 12.11
N ASP A 202 -11.25 -20.96 12.32
CA ASP A 202 -12.59 -21.44 12.01
C ASP A 202 -13.60 -20.73 12.92
N GLY A 203 -14.52 -19.95 12.33
CA GLY A 203 -15.59 -19.25 13.05
C GLY A 203 -15.58 -17.72 12.96
N LEU A 204 -15.33 -17.17 11.77
CA LEU A 204 -15.66 -15.77 11.45
C LEU A 204 -17.01 -15.67 10.74
#